data_AF-A0A661BPW7-F1
#
_entry.id   AF-A0A661BPW7-F1
#
_cell.length_a   1.000
_cell.length_b   1.000
_cell.length_c   1.000
_cell.angle_alpha   90.00
_cell.angle_beta   90.00
_cell.angle_gamma   90.00
#
_symmetry.space_group_name_H-M   'P 1'
#
loop_
_entity.id
_entity.type
_entity.pdbx_description
1 polymer ?
#
loop_
_entity_poly.entity_id
_entity_poly.type
_entity_poly.pdbx_seq_one_letter_code
_entity_poly.pdbx_strand_id
1 'polypeptide(L)' 'MSTRKIVIGSLAAVGLLVLTFLNLEVDVHMKDVSAKPSPNRDVYYPGTEELAADEMRVIACGSGMPMPRLKQAAACFLIE' A
#
# COMPACT_ATOMS: atom_id res chain seq x y z
N MET A 1 -48.45 -15.70 -20.10
CA MET A 1 -47.30 -14.80 -20.28
C MET A 1 -46.30 -15.50 -21.21
N SER A 2 -46.02 -14.95 -22.39
CA SER A 2 -45.34 -15.67 -23.49
C SER A 2 -43.89 -16.04 -23.13
N THR A 3 -43.55 -17.32 -23.29
CA THR A 3 -42.23 -17.94 -22.98
C THR A 3 -41.04 -17.18 -23.58
N ARG A 4 -41.21 -16.51 -24.73
CA ARG A 4 -40.18 -15.64 -25.33
C ARG A 4 -39.75 -14.48 -24.43
N LYS A 5 -40.66 -13.91 -23.64
CA LYS A 5 -40.36 -12.79 -22.74
C LYS A 5 -39.53 -13.24 -21.53
N ILE A 6 -39.70 -14.49 -21.09
CA ILE A 6 -38.95 -15.09 -19.98
C ILE A 6 -37.51 -15.40 -20.42
N VAL A 7 -37.33 -15.95 -21.62
CA VAL A 7 -36.00 -16.29 -22.17
C VAL A 7 -35.15 -15.05 -22.42
N ILE A 8 -35.73 -13.97 -22.93
CA ILE A 8 -35.00 -12.71 -23.14
C ILE A 8 -34.60 -12.07 -21.80
N GLY A 9 -35.50 -12.12 -20.81
CA GLY A 9 -35.21 -11.61 -19.46
C GLY A 9 -34.09 -12.37 -18.76
N SER A 10 -34.05 -13.70 -18.88
CA SER A 10 -32.98 -14.50 -18.27
C SER A 10 -31.62 -14.28 -18.93
N LEU A 11 -31.57 -14.16 -20.28
CA LEU A 11 -30.32 -13.90 -20.99
C LEU A 11 -29.73 -12.53 -20.62
N ALA A 12 -30.57 -11.50 -20.49
CA ALA A 12 -30.14 -10.17 -20.08
C ALA A 12 -29.60 -10.15 -18.64
N ALA A 13 -30.24 -10.86 -17.72
CA ALA A 13 -29.79 -10.98 -16.33
C ALA A 13 -28.45 -11.71 -16.22
N VAL A 14 -28.26 -12.80 -16.97
CA VAL A 14 -26.99 -13.54 -17.02
C VAL A 14 -25.88 -12.68 -17.63
N GLY A 15 -26.17 -11.95 -18.73
CA GLY A 15 -25.20 -11.05 -19.35
C GLY A 15 -24.75 -9.93 -18.41
N LEU A 16 -25.68 -9.33 -17.66
CA LEU A 16 -25.35 -8.27 -16.69
C LEU A 16 -24.52 -8.82 -15.52
N LEU A 17 -24.85 -10.02 -15.04
CA LEU A 17 -24.10 -10.70 -13.98
C LEU A 17 -22.66 -11.01 -14.43
N VAL A 18 -22.48 -11.58 -15.62
CA VAL A 18 -21.14 -11.87 -16.19
C VAL A 18 -20.32 -10.59 -16.36
N LEU A 19 -20.94 -9.49 -16.81
CA LEU A 19 -20.26 -8.20 -16.93
C LEU A 19 -19.77 -7.69 -15.57
N THR A 20 -20.58 -7.82 -14.51
CA THR A 20 -20.18 -7.38 -13.17
C THR A 20 -19.01 -8.18 -12.60
N PHE A 21 -18.97 -9.50 -12.82
CA PHE A 21 -17.84 -10.32 -12.39
C PHE A 21 -16.54 -9.96 -13.11
N LEU A 22 -16.59 -9.73 -14.43
CA LEU A 22 -15.42 -9.32 -15.21
C LEU A 22 -14.83 -7.97 -14.76
N ASN A 23 -15.68 -7.00 -14.38
CA ASN A 23 -15.21 -5.71 -13.88
C ASN A 23 -14.58 -5.85 -12.48
N LEU A 24 -15.06 -6.77 -11.65
CA LEU A 24 -14.54 -6.99 -10.29
C LEU A 24 -13.11 -7.56 -10.30
N GLU A 25 -12.79 -8.41 -11.28
CA GLU A 25 -11.50 -9.08 -11.37
C GLU A 25 -10.36 -8.13 -11.81
N VAL A 26 -10.68 -7.12 -12.63
CA VAL A 26 -9.73 -6.06 -13.05
C VAL A 26 -9.35 -5.15 -11.87
N ASP A 27 -10.32 -4.82 -11.01
CA ASP A 27 -10.09 -3.95 -9.84
C ASP A 27 -9.20 -4.63 -8.77
N VAL A 28 -9.31 -5.95 -8.61
CA VAL A 28 -8.45 -6.73 -7.69
C VAL A 28 -7.00 -6.75 -8.18
N HIS A 29 -6.75 -6.92 -9.47
CA HIS A 29 -5.38 -6.98 -10.01
C HIS A 29 -4.61 -5.65 -9.87
N MET A 30 -5.29 -4.51 -9.80
CA MET A 30 -4.64 -3.20 -9.70
C MET A 30 -4.33 -2.76 -8.26
N LYS A 31 -4.92 -3.42 -7.26
CA LYS A 31 -4.74 -3.08 -5.84
C LYS A 31 -3.41 -3.55 -5.26
N ASP A 32 -2.73 -4.47 -5.94
CA ASP A 32 -1.45 -5.05 -5.51
C ASP A 32 -0.22 -4.29 -6.06
N VAL A 33 -0.41 -3.12 -6.67
CA VAL A 33 0.70 -2.20 -6.92
C VAL A 33 1.08 -1.52 -5.60
N SER A 34 1.60 -2.34 -4.67
CA SER A 34 2.46 -1.85 -3.59
C SER A 34 3.57 -1.07 -4.28
N ALA A 35 3.56 0.26 -4.12
CA ALA A 35 4.59 1.13 -4.65
C ALA A 35 5.91 0.65 -4.05
N LYS A 36 6.66 -0.15 -4.81
CA LYS A 36 7.92 -0.71 -4.34
C LYS A 36 8.78 0.46 -3.85
N PRO A 37 9.29 0.42 -2.62
CA PRO A 37 10.08 1.49 -2.07
C PRO A 37 11.24 1.79 -3.04
N SER A 38 11.31 3.05 -3.50
CA SER A 38 12.29 3.45 -4.51
C SER A 38 13.67 3.48 -3.87
N PRO A 39 14.61 2.60 -4.27
CA PRO A 39 15.87 2.39 -3.56
C PRO A 39 16.93 3.47 -3.85
N ASN A 40 16.62 4.48 -4.68
CA ASN A 40 17.59 5.48 -5.13
C ASN A 40 17.19 6.87 -4.67
N ARG A 41 17.40 7.14 -3.38
CA ARG A 41 17.25 8.46 -2.76
C ARG A 41 18.53 8.82 -2.04
N ASP A 42 18.92 10.09 -2.10
CA ASP A 42 20.08 10.59 -1.35
C ASP A 42 19.79 10.72 0.16
N VAL A 43 18.51 10.62 0.56
CA VAL A 43 18.04 10.77 1.94
C VAL A 43 16.99 9.72 2.29
N TYR A 44 17.00 9.31 3.56
CA TYR A 44 16.03 8.38 4.13
C TYR A 44 14.71 9.09 4.44
N TYR A 45 13.60 8.54 3.92
CA TYR A 45 12.24 8.88 4.35
C TYR A 45 11.69 7.72 5.20
N PRO A 46 11.33 7.96 6.48
CA PRO A 46 10.91 6.88 7.37
C PRO A 46 9.76 6.03 6.81
N GLY A 47 9.93 4.71 6.83
CA GLY A 47 8.93 3.75 6.34
C GLY A 47 8.84 3.59 4.82
N THR A 48 9.76 4.20 4.05
CA THR A 48 9.78 4.08 2.58
C THR A 48 10.91 3.21 2.03
N GLU A 49 11.60 2.45 2.87
CA GLU A 49 12.70 1.56 2.48
C GLU A 49 12.56 0.23 3.22
N GLU A 50 12.53 -0.89 2.48
CA GLU A 50 12.56 -2.23 3.06
C GLU A 50 13.88 -2.47 3.81
N LEU A 51 13.83 -3.20 4.93
CA LEU A 51 15.00 -3.60 5.70
C LEU A 51 15.35 -5.04 5.34
N ALA A 52 16.60 -5.30 4.93
CA ALA A 52 17.02 -6.66 4.62
C ALA A 52 17.17 -7.52 5.89
N ALA A 53 17.10 -8.85 5.75
CA ALA A 53 17.15 -9.78 6.88
C ALA A 53 18.49 -9.77 7.64
N ASP A 54 19.56 -9.33 6.99
CA ASP A 54 20.93 -9.21 7.50
C ASP A 54 21.40 -7.75 7.62
N GLU A 55 20.46 -6.80 7.62
CA GLU A 55 20.70 -5.37 7.78
C GLU A 55 20.16 -4.88 9.13
N MET A 56 20.84 -3.91 9.74
CA MET A 56 20.32 -3.13 10.86
C MET A 56 20.32 -1.66 10.49
N ARG A 57 19.27 -0.93 10.86
CA ARG A 57 19.16 0.51 10.64
C ARG A 57 19.20 1.24 11.98
N VAL A 58 20.10 2.21 12.10
CA VAL A 58 20.25 3.03 13.31
C VAL A 58 19.82 4.46 13.02
N ILE A 59 18.82 4.95 13.74
CA ILE A 59 18.28 6.30 13.60
C ILE A 59 18.56 7.08 14.88
N ALA A 60 19.29 8.19 14.76
CA ALA A 60 19.50 9.13 15.85
C ALA A 60 18.27 10.05 16.00
N CYS A 61 17.33 9.67 16.85
CA CYS A 61 16.15 10.47 17.19
C CYS A 61 16.52 11.72 18.02
N GLY A 62 17.68 11.69 18.70
CA GLY A 62 18.24 12.85 19.38
C GLY A 62 19.71 12.62 19.75
N SER A 63 20.49 13.71 19.73
CA SER A 63 21.94 13.71 20.00
C SER A 63 22.33 14.80 21.01
N GLY A 64 21.35 15.37 21.71
CA GLY A 64 21.45 16.55 22.55
C GLY A 64 22.15 16.32 23.88
N MET A 65 22.74 17.40 24.39
CA MET A 65 23.22 17.49 25.77
C MET A 65 22.05 17.77 26.73
N PRO A 66 22.24 17.64 28.06
CA PRO A 66 21.17 17.84 29.04
C PRO A 66 20.49 19.22 28.97
N MET A 67 21.17 20.22 28.42
CA MET A 67 20.57 21.54 28.18
C MET A 67 19.64 21.50 26.97
N PRO A 68 18.34 21.82 27.11
CA PRO A 68 17.39 21.73 26.01
C PRO A 68 17.74 22.66 24.84
N ARG A 69 17.71 22.12 23.61
CA ARG A 69 17.90 22.88 22.38
C ARG A 69 16.80 22.48 21.40
N LEU A 70 16.00 23.44 20.92
CA LEU A 70 14.84 23.15 20.06
C LEU A 70 15.14 22.32 18.81
N LYS A 71 16.38 22.43 18.28
CA LYS A 71 16.82 21.70 17.09
C LYS A 71 17.39 20.30 17.38
N GLN A 72 17.50 19.92 18.65
CA GLN A 72 18.23 18.70 19.04
C GLN A 72 17.67 18.15 20.35
N ALA A 73 16.87 17.09 20.25
CA ALA A 73 16.39 16.33 21.40
C ALA A 73 17.57 15.67 22.15
N ALA A 74 17.37 15.31 23.42
CA ALA A 74 18.35 14.56 24.20
C ALA A 74 18.68 13.20 23.55
N ALA A 75 19.76 12.55 23.99
CA ALA A 75 20.25 11.30 23.41
C ALA A 75 19.15 10.21 23.33
N CYS A 76 18.82 9.77 22.12
CA CYS A 76 17.82 8.75 21.84
C CYS A 76 18.10 8.10 20.48
N PHE A 77 18.03 6.77 20.43
CA PHE A 77 18.29 5.98 19.22
C PHE A 77 17.19 4.94 19.00
N LEU A 78 16.81 4.75 17.75
CA LEU A 78 15.95 3.67 17.29
C LEU A 78 16.78 2.73 16.42
N ILE A 79 16.63 1.42 16.68
CA ILE A 79 17.33 0.36 15.95
C ILE A 79 16.24 -0.53 15.35
N GLU A 80 16.24 -0.61 14.03
CA GLU A 80 15.40 -1.53 13.24
C GLU A 80 16.24 -2.73 12.81
#